data_AF-A0A916RCH4-F1
#
_entry.id   AF-A0A916RCH4-F1
#
_cell.length_a   1.000
_cell.length_b   1.000
_cell.length_c   1.000
_cell.angle_alpha   90.00
_cell.angle_beta   90.00
_cell.angle_gamma   90.00
#
_symmetry.space_group_name_H-M   'P 1'
#
loop_
_entity.id
_entity.type
_entity.pdbx_description
1 polymer ?
#
loop_
_entity_poly.entity_id
_entity_poly.type
_entity_poly.pdbx_seq_one_letter_code
_entity_poly.pdbx_strand_id
1 'polypeptide(L)'
;MSKSDKPIDWKGIESDYAAGRMSVREIARWYGLSEAAIRKKAKQAGWVRSANPGHIERSAIVKVDIPPLPNDPHDLVGKARALAGRMMEELDTMTSRQDELEAIIFEEESDPRRRQALMKVISLSERAKTLKDISATLKTVNEASAPEGKKAQRQANAEQIAQQGRFQPRSGPRLAVIK
;
A
#
# COMPACT_ATOMS: atom_id res chain seq x y z
N MET A 1 5.96 -37.33 33.86
CA MET A 1 5.72 -35.98 33.30
C MET A 1 4.22 -35.74 33.29
N SER A 2 3.68 -35.18 34.37
CA SER A 2 2.25 -34.84 34.46
C SER A 2 1.94 -33.72 33.48
N LYS A 3 1.08 -34.00 32.50
CA LYS A 3 0.50 -32.97 31.64
C LYS A 3 -0.32 -32.05 32.55
N SER A 4 0.14 -30.81 32.67
CA SER A 4 -0.61 -29.76 33.35
C SER A 4 -1.98 -29.65 32.67
N ASP A 5 -3.07 -29.89 33.41
CA ASP A 5 -4.44 -29.74 32.93
C ASP A 5 -4.73 -28.24 32.71
N LYS A 6 -4.30 -27.72 31.57
CA LYS A 6 -4.84 -26.45 31.08
C LYS A 6 -6.34 -26.65 30.85
N PRO A 7 -7.21 -25.75 31.33
CA PRO A 7 -8.64 -25.85 31.07
C PRO A 7 -8.86 -25.83 29.56
N ILE A 8 -9.44 -26.91 29.04
CA ILE A 8 -9.72 -27.07 27.61
C ILE A 8 -10.89 -26.14 27.27
N ASP A 9 -10.70 -25.27 26.27
CA ASP A 9 -11.75 -24.41 25.76
C ASP A 9 -12.74 -25.18 24.89
N TRP A 10 -13.68 -25.86 25.55
CA TRP A 10 -14.72 -26.63 24.86
C TRP A 10 -15.72 -25.77 24.09
N LYS A 11 -15.90 -24.49 24.47
CA LYS A 11 -16.83 -23.58 23.78
C LYS A 11 -16.27 -23.11 22.45
N GLY A 12 -14.98 -22.76 22.39
CA GLY A 12 -14.31 -22.41 21.13
C GLY A 12 -14.31 -23.58 20.15
N ILE A 13 -13.98 -24.78 20.64
CA ILE A 13 -13.99 -26.01 19.82
C ILE A 13 -15.39 -26.32 19.28
N GLU A 14 -16.44 -26.15 20.09
CA GLU A 14 -17.82 -26.35 19.67
C GLU A 14 -18.21 -25.40 18.53
N SER A 15 -17.87 -24.12 18.67
CA SER A 15 -18.14 -23.10 17.64
C SER A 15 -17.44 -23.43 16.32
N ASP A 16 -16.15 -23.75 16.36
CA ASP A 16 -15.37 -24.10 15.16
C ASP A 16 -15.84 -25.41 14.52
N TYR A 17 -16.23 -26.39 15.35
CA TYR A 17 -16.80 -27.65 14.90
C TYR A 17 -18.14 -27.42 14.20
N ALA A 18 -19.03 -26.59 14.77
CA ALA A 18 -20.33 -26.26 14.22
C ALA A 18 -20.22 -25.44 12.93
N ALA A 19 -19.29 -24.48 12.88
CA ALA A 19 -19.03 -23.63 11.72
C ALA A 19 -18.62 -24.42 10.47
N GLY A 20 -17.96 -25.58 10.66
CA GLY A 20 -17.61 -26.50 9.58
C GLY A 20 -16.50 -26.01 8.63
N ARG A 21 -16.02 -24.76 8.79
CA ARG A 21 -15.01 -24.11 7.92
C ARG A 21 -13.63 -24.77 8.00
N MET A 22 -13.29 -25.35 9.15
CA MET A 22 -12.04 -26.07 9.38
C MET A 22 -12.30 -27.57 9.52
N SER A 23 -11.34 -28.40 9.10
CA SER A 23 -11.40 -29.84 9.37
C SER A 23 -11.22 -30.12 10.87
N VAL A 24 -11.81 -31.21 11.38
CA VAL A 24 -11.66 -31.61 12.80
C VAL A 24 -10.19 -31.79 13.18
N ARG A 25 -9.35 -32.20 12.22
CA ARG A 25 -7.90 -32.34 12.39
C ARG A 25 -7.17 -31.01 12.52
N GLU A 26 -7.61 -29.97 11.80
CA GLU A 26 -7.08 -28.61 11.95
C GLU A 26 -7.49 -28.02 13.28
N ILE A 27 -8.77 -28.16 13.67
CA ILE A 27 -9.26 -27.74 15.01
C ILE A 27 -8.41 -28.43 16.09
N ALA A 28 -8.17 -29.74 15.98
CA ALA A 28 -7.31 -30.47 16.91
C ALA A 28 -5.89 -29.87 17.01
N ARG A 29 -5.30 -29.48 15.87
CA ARG A 29 -3.97 -28.86 15.82
C ARG A 29 -3.94 -27.49 16.51
N TRP A 30 -4.95 -26.65 16.26
CA TRP A 30 -5.06 -25.31 16.84
C TRP A 30 -5.23 -25.33 18.35
N TYR A 31 -6.11 -26.21 18.85
CA TYR A 31 -6.40 -26.34 20.28
C TYR A 31 -5.45 -27.30 21.00
N GLY A 32 -4.46 -27.89 20.32
CA GLY A 32 -3.48 -28.81 20.92
C GLY A 32 -4.08 -30.12 21.42
N LEU A 33 -5.19 -30.58 20.83
CA LEU A 33 -5.90 -31.80 21.19
C LEU A 33 -5.71 -32.90 20.16
N SER A 34 -6.12 -34.11 20.51
CA SER A 34 -6.29 -35.17 19.51
C SER A 34 -7.66 -35.05 18.83
N GLU A 35 -7.71 -35.35 17.53
CA GLU A 35 -8.95 -35.37 16.76
C GLU A 35 -10.01 -36.30 17.40
N ALA A 36 -9.57 -37.43 17.96
CA ALA A 36 -10.41 -38.38 18.66
C ALA A 36 -11.08 -37.77 19.91
N ALA A 37 -10.39 -36.90 20.66
CA ALA A 37 -10.96 -36.23 21.83
C ALA A 37 -12.12 -35.30 21.42
N ILE A 38 -11.95 -34.56 20.32
CA ILE A 38 -12.98 -33.66 19.79
C ILE A 38 -14.19 -34.46 19.29
N ARG A 39 -13.98 -35.54 18.51
CA ARG A 39 -15.08 -36.39 18.04
C ARG A 39 -15.85 -37.05 19.19
N LYS A 40 -15.16 -37.51 20.23
CA LYS A 40 -15.78 -38.11 21.42
C LYS A 40 -16.65 -37.08 22.15
N LYS A 41 -16.14 -35.86 22.34
CA LYS A 41 -16.89 -34.78 22.97
C LYS A 41 -18.09 -34.36 22.12
N ALA A 42 -17.91 -34.20 20.81
CA ALA A 42 -18.98 -33.87 19.87
C ALA A 42 -20.13 -34.88 19.95
N LYS A 43 -19.82 -36.19 20.00
CA LYS A 43 -20.83 -37.24 20.16
C LYS A 43 -21.54 -37.20 21.52
N GLN A 44 -20.82 -36.89 22.60
CA GLN A 44 -21.39 -36.79 23.95
C GLN A 44 -22.30 -35.57 24.13
N ALA A 45 -21.91 -34.44 23.51
CA ALA A 45 -22.62 -33.18 23.60
C ALA A 45 -23.64 -32.96 22.47
N GLY A 46 -23.70 -33.86 21.48
CA GLY A 46 -24.63 -33.76 20.36
C GLY A 46 -24.32 -32.63 19.37
N TRP A 47 -23.04 -32.27 19.21
CA TRP A 47 -22.65 -31.18 18.31
C TRP A 47 -22.99 -31.50 16.85
N VAL A 48 -23.61 -30.54 16.18
CA VAL A 48 -23.97 -30.63 14.76
C VAL A 48 -23.01 -29.79 13.95
N ARG A 49 -22.41 -30.39 12.92
CA ARG A 49 -21.48 -29.71 12.01
C ARG A 49 -22.21 -29.28 10.75
N SER A 50 -22.04 -28.02 10.34
CA SER A 50 -22.63 -27.52 9.10
C SER A 50 -22.07 -28.28 7.89
N ALA A 51 -22.96 -28.75 7.02
CA ALA A 51 -22.62 -29.37 5.74
C ALA A 51 -22.26 -28.34 4.67
N ASN A 52 -22.71 -27.10 4.83
CA ASN A 52 -22.39 -25.98 3.96
C ASN A 52 -21.66 -24.93 4.81
N PRO A 53 -20.36 -25.12 5.07
CA PRO A 53 -19.60 -24.13 5.82
C PRO A 53 -19.68 -22.82 5.04
N GLY A 54 -20.04 -21.73 5.72
CA GLY A 54 -20.19 -20.42 5.08
C GLY A 54 -18.93 -20.11 4.27
N HIS A 55 -19.04 -20.19 2.95
CA HIS A 55 -17.97 -19.85 2.04
C HIS A 55 -17.81 -18.34 2.17
N ILE A 56 -16.62 -17.86 2.48
CA ILE A 56 -16.33 -16.43 2.28
C ILE A 56 -16.44 -16.27 0.77
N GLU A 57 -17.52 -15.64 0.30
CA GLU A 57 -17.56 -15.17 -1.07
C GLU A 57 -16.35 -14.26 -1.19
N ARG A 58 -15.29 -14.76 -1.84
CA ARG A 58 -14.23 -13.90 -2.30
C ARG A 58 -14.91 -13.01 -3.31
N SER A 59 -15.31 -11.82 -2.85
CA SER A 59 -15.75 -10.75 -3.73
C SER A 59 -14.78 -10.74 -4.89
N ALA A 60 -15.29 -10.87 -6.11
CA ALA A 60 -14.46 -10.89 -7.31
C ALA A 60 -13.43 -9.77 -7.19
N ILE A 61 -12.14 -10.10 -7.38
CA ILE A 61 -11.08 -9.10 -7.36
C ILE A 61 -11.54 -8.00 -8.31
N VAL A 62 -11.89 -6.84 -7.76
CA VAL A 62 -12.28 -5.69 -8.56
C VAL A 62 -11.01 -5.32 -9.31
N LYS A 63 -10.97 -5.65 -10.61
CA LYS A 63 -9.92 -5.16 -11.48
C LYS A 63 -10.15 -3.66 -11.58
N VAL A 64 -9.43 -2.91 -10.77
CA VAL A 64 -9.33 -1.46 -10.94
C VAL A 64 -8.61 -1.26 -12.27
N ASP A 65 -9.27 -0.60 -13.23
CA ASP A 65 -8.65 -0.19 -14.49
C ASP A 65 -7.65 0.93 -14.19
N ILE A 66 -6.46 0.53 -13.75
CA ILE A 66 -5.36 1.45 -13.49
C ILE A 66 -4.78 1.82 -14.85
N PRO A 67 -4.71 3.12 -15.22
CA PRO A 67 -4.05 3.54 -16.45
C PRO A 67 -2.64 2.93 -16.53
N PRO A 68 -2.17 2.46 -17.69
CA PRO A 68 -0.79 1.98 -17.78
C PRO A 68 0.17 3.12 -17.42
N LEU A 69 1.26 2.79 -16.72
CA LEU A 69 2.35 3.75 -16.59
C LEU A 69 2.85 4.12 -18.00
N PRO A 70 3.41 5.33 -18.20
CA PRO A 70 4.13 5.64 -19.43
C PRO A 70 5.11 4.51 -19.73
N ASN A 71 4.98 3.84 -20.87
CA ASN A 71 5.78 2.65 -21.20
C ASN A 71 7.12 2.99 -21.86
N ASP A 72 7.39 4.28 -22.11
CA ASP A 72 8.67 4.72 -22.67
C ASP A 72 9.80 4.48 -21.63
N PRO A 73 10.79 3.62 -21.93
CA PRO A 73 11.97 3.41 -21.07
C PRO A 73 12.71 4.71 -20.72
N HIS A 74 12.64 5.71 -21.58
CA HIS A 74 13.36 6.98 -21.41
C HIS A 74 12.58 8.02 -20.59
N ASP A 75 11.26 7.85 -20.41
CA ASP A 75 10.43 8.76 -19.61
C ASP A 75 10.39 8.37 -18.12
N LEU A 76 11.56 8.36 -17.48
CA LEU A 76 11.68 8.08 -16.05
C LEU A 76 10.94 9.10 -15.18
N VAL A 77 10.85 10.34 -15.67
CA VAL A 77 10.22 11.47 -14.98
C VAL A 77 8.69 11.29 -14.97
N GLY A 78 8.09 11.00 -16.13
CA GLY A 78 6.67 10.71 -16.23
C GLY A 78 6.27 9.47 -15.44
N LYS A 79 7.10 8.41 -15.47
CA LYS A 79 6.91 7.22 -14.62
C LYS A 79 6.91 7.54 -13.14
N ALA A 80 7.89 8.32 -12.67
CA ALA A 80 7.99 8.70 -11.26
C ALA A 80 6.80 9.56 -10.81
N ARG A 81 6.34 10.50 -11.64
CA ARG A 81 5.14 11.31 -11.37
C ARG A 81 3.88 10.45 -11.29
N ALA A 82 3.70 9.54 -12.26
CA ALA A 82 2.54 8.66 -12.30
C ALA A 82 2.51 7.70 -11.09
N LEU A 83 3.66 7.15 -10.69
CA LEU A 83 3.76 6.30 -9.50
C LEU A 83 3.45 7.08 -8.21
N ALA A 84 4.04 8.26 -8.04
CA ALA A 84 3.77 9.12 -6.89
C ALA A 84 2.28 9.46 -6.77
N GLY A 85 1.60 9.76 -7.89
CA GLY A 85 0.16 9.98 -7.93
C GLY A 85 -0.65 8.82 -7.36
N ARG A 86 -0.34 7.59 -7.79
CA ARG A 86 -1.01 6.38 -7.27
C ARG A 86 -0.74 6.13 -5.80
N MET A 87 0.50 6.34 -5.36
CA MET A 87 0.85 6.20 -3.94
C MET A 87 0.10 7.22 -3.08
N MET A 88 -0.11 8.46 -3.57
CA MET A 88 -0.91 9.47 -2.86
C MET A 88 -2.39 9.08 -2.79
N GLU A 89 -2.97 8.52 -3.86
CA GLU A 89 -4.36 8.03 -3.88
C GLU A 89 -4.58 6.83 -2.94
N GLU A 90 -3.62 5.91 -2.90
CA GLU A 90 -3.62 4.80 -1.93
C GLU A 90 -3.54 5.32 -0.50
N LEU A 91 -2.65 6.29 -0.23
CA LEU A 91 -2.53 6.91 1.09
C LEU A 91 -3.81 7.65 1.52
N ASP A 92 -4.51 8.31 0.59
CA ASP A 92 -5.80 8.95 0.85
C ASP A 92 -6.87 7.92 1.22
N THR A 93 -6.93 6.81 0.47
CA THR A 93 -7.83 5.68 0.76
C THR A 93 -7.55 5.07 2.13
N MET A 94 -6.28 4.83 2.46
CA MET A 94 -5.88 4.30 3.77
C MET A 94 -6.20 5.27 4.91
N THR A 95 -6.05 6.57 4.66
CA THR A 95 -6.37 7.62 5.65
C THR A 95 -7.87 7.68 5.90
N SER A 96 -8.69 7.53 4.86
CA SER A 96 -10.15 7.56 4.96
C SER A 96 -10.73 6.36 5.71
N ARG A 97 -10.04 5.22 5.72
CA ARG A 97 -10.47 3.98 6.41
C ARG A 97 -9.77 3.75 7.75
N GLN A 98 -9.09 4.75 8.28
CA GLN A 98 -8.31 4.59 9.51
C GLN A 98 -9.18 4.08 10.67
N ASP A 99 -10.34 4.69 10.90
CA ASP A 99 -11.21 4.34 12.03
C ASP A 99 -11.70 2.89 11.96
N GLU A 100 -12.01 2.40 10.75
CA GLU A 100 -12.39 1.00 10.51
C GLU A 100 -11.24 0.04 10.84
N LEU A 101 -10.01 0.39 10.41
CA LEU A 101 -8.82 -0.41 10.70
C LEU A 101 -8.50 -0.45 12.20
N GLU A 102 -8.66 0.67 12.90
CA GLU A 102 -8.49 0.75 14.36
C GLU A 102 -9.51 -0.15 15.08
N ALA A 103 -10.78 -0.12 14.66
CA ALA A 103 -11.82 -0.95 15.21
C ALA A 103 -11.52 -2.45 15.04
N ILE A 104 -11.14 -2.88 13.82
CA ILE A 104 -10.79 -4.27 13.52
C ILE A 104 -9.59 -4.73 14.35
N ILE A 105 -8.53 -3.91 14.45
CA ILE A 105 -7.34 -4.24 15.26
C ILE A 105 -7.72 -4.39 16.73
N PHE A 106 -8.61 -3.54 17.24
CA PHE A 106 -9.05 -3.60 18.63
C PHE A 106 -9.85 -4.87 18.93
N GLU A 107 -10.71 -5.30 18.00
CA GLU A 107 -11.57 -6.48 18.13
C GLU A 107 -10.77 -7.78 18.01
N GLU A 108 -9.89 -7.88 17.00
CA GLU A 108 -9.23 -9.15 16.63
C GLU A 108 -7.90 -9.39 17.38
N GLU A 109 -7.16 -8.34 17.75
CA GLU A 109 -5.83 -8.52 18.37
C GLU A 109 -5.91 -8.45 19.89
N SER A 110 -5.85 -9.61 20.55
CA SER A 110 -5.92 -9.72 22.01
C SER A 110 -4.62 -9.33 22.72
N ASP A 111 -3.45 -9.45 22.08
CA ASP A 111 -2.17 -9.10 22.72
C ASP A 111 -1.95 -7.57 22.73
N PRO A 112 -1.81 -6.92 23.90
CA PRO A 112 -1.71 -5.47 23.98
C PRO A 112 -0.47 -4.88 23.28
N ARG A 113 0.65 -5.62 23.25
CA ARG A 113 1.89 -5.13 22.62
C ARG A 113 1.79 -5.21 21.10
N ARG A 114 1.26 -6.32 20.57
CA ARG A 114 1.00 -6.47 19.13
C ARG A 114 -0.05 -5.47 18.66
N ARG A 115 -1.12 -5.28 19.43
CA ARG A 115 -2.14 -4.26 19.16
C ARG A 115 -1.51 -2.87 19.06
N GLN A 116 -0.68 -2.48 20.04
CA GLN A 116 -0.01 -1.18 20.03
C GLN A 116 0.95 -1.03 18.84
N ALA A 117 1.68 -2.09 18.47
CA ALA A 117 2.54 -2.07 17.29
C ALA A 117 1.73 -1.88 16.00
N LEU A 118 0.59 -2.56 15.85
CA LEU A 118 -0.30 -2.40 14.70
C LEU A 118 -0.89 -0.97 14.63
N MET A 119 -1.39 -0.45 15.77
CA MET A 119 -1.89 0.93 15.85
C MET A 119 -0.84 1.96 15.44
N LYS A 120 0.44 1.73 15.77
CA LYS A 120 1.54 2.60 15.34
C LYS A 120 1.75 2.56 13.83
N VAL A 121 1.68 1.39 13.21
CA VAL A 121 1.86 1.22 11.76
C VAL A 121 0.76 1.94 10.99
N ILE A 122 -0.48 1.88 11.48
CA ILE A 122 -1.61 2.59 10.85
C ILE A 122 -1.78 4.02 11.35
N SER A 123 -0.82 4.58 12.08
CA SER A 123 -0.95 5.92 12.64
C SER A 123 -0.87 7.02 11.58
N LEU A 124 -1.55 8.14 11.84
CA LEU A 124 -1.45 9.35 11.00
C LEU A 124 -0.01 9.83 10.85
N SER A 125 0.82 9.72 11.90
CA SER A 125 2.22 10.15 11.85
C SER A 125 3.05 9.38 10.82
N GLU A 126 2.84 8.08 10.68
CA GLU A 126 3.58 7.27 9.71
C GLU A 126 3.10 7.60 8.28
N ARG A 127 1.79 7.76 8.07
CA ARG A 127 1.24 8.17 6.77
C ARG A 127 1.68 9.57 6.36
N ALA A 128 1.71 10.53 7.28
CA ALA A 128 2.21 11.88 7.01
C ALA A 128 3.69 11.88 6.59
N LYS A 129 4.49 10.99 7.18
CA LYS A 129 5.89 10.79 6.77
C LYS A 129 6.00 10.24 5.36
N THR A 130 5.19 9.24 4.99
CA THR A 130 5.18 8.72 3.62
C THR A 130 4.78 9.79 2.59
N LEU A 131 3.80 10.65 2.91
CA LEU A 131 3.41 11.77 2.04
C LEU A 131 4.57 12.77 1.86
N LYS A 132 5.27 13.10 2.95
CA LYS A 132 6.45 13.98 2.90
C LYS A 132 7.55 13.38 2.02
N ASP A 133 7.82 12.09 2.15
CA ASP A 133 8.85 11.40 1.37
C ASP A 133 8.48 11.39 -0.13
N ILE A 134 7.22 11.10 -0.48
CA ILE A 134 6.71 11.21 -1.86
C ILE A 134 6.87 12.64 -2.40
N SER A 135 6.51 13.65 -1.61
CA SER A 135 6.69 15.05 -1.98
C SER A 135 8.16 15.41 -2.22
N ALA A 136 9.07 14.89 -1.40
CA ALA A 136 10.50 15.11 -1.56
C ALA A 136 11.02 14.43 -2.84
N THR A 137 10.58 13.20 -3.13
CA THR A 137 10.91 12.50 -4.38
C THR A 137 10.42 13.28 -5.60
N LEU A 138 9.17 13.74 -5.59
CA LEU A 138 8.60 14.54 -6.69
C LEU A 138 9.36 15.84 -6.93
N LYS A 139 9.78 16.52 -5.85
CA LYS A 139 10.62 17.72 -5.96
C LYS A 139 11.94 17.40 -6.66
N THR A 140 12.66 16.37 -6.21
CA THR A 140 13.93 15.94 -6.81
C THR A 140 13.76 15.57 -8.29
N VAL A 141 12.70 14.84 -8.63
CA VAL A 141 12.37 14.46 -10.01
C VAL A 141 12.08 15.69 -10.88
N ASN A 142 11.35 16.68 -10.35
CA ASN A 142 11.09 17.93 -11.06
C ASN A 142 12.36 18.77 -11.26
N GLU A 143 13.23 18.85 -10.27
CA GLU A 143 14.52 19.54 -10.37
C GLU A 143 15.45 18.87 -11.37
N ALA A 144 15.49 17.53 -11.42
CA ALA A 144 16.30 16.76 -12.36
C ALA A 144 15.80 16.85 -13.82
N SER A 145 14.52 17.17 -14.02
CA SER A 145 13.87 17.26 -15.34
C SER A 145 13.70 18.69 -15.86
N ALA A 146 14.06 19.70 -15.05
CA ALA A 146 14.07 21.08 -15.50
C ALA A 146 15.09 21.24 -16.64
N PRO A 147 14.71 21.81 -17.80
CA PRO A 147 15.63 22.02 -18.91
C PRO A 147 16.75 22.94 -18.43
N GLU A 148 17.94 22.36 -18.42
CA GLU A 148 19.23 22.92 -18.06
C GLU A 148 19.22 23.86 -16.82
N GLY A 149 19.70 23.33 -15.70
CA GLY A 149 19.78 24.04 -14.42
C GLY A 149 20.36 25.45 -14.52
N LYS A 150 20.03 26.32 -13.54
CA LYS A 150 20.29 27.77 -13.39
C LYS A 150 21.30 28.44 -14.33
N LYS A 151 22.42 27.79 -14.66
CA LYS A 151 23.41 28.21 -15.65
C LYS A 151 22.84 28.40 -17.06
N ALA A 152 22.06 27.47 -17.59
CA ALA A 152 21.51 27.62 -18.94
C ALA A 152 20.30 28.54 -18.99
N GLN A 153 19.48 28.58 -17.94
CA GLN A 153 18.47 29.62 -17.82
C GLN A 153 19.10 31.02 -17.79
N ARG A 154 20.24 31.19 -17.11
CA ARG A 154 21.03 32.44 -17.15
C ARG A 154 21.63 32.69 -18.53
N GLN A 155 22.08 31.66 -19.23
CA GLN A 155 22.60 31.73 -20.59
C GLN A 155 21.50 32.17 -21.58
N ALA A 156 20.34 31.50 -21.58
CA ALA A 156 19.20 31.83 -22.42
C ALA A 156 18.65 33.24 -22.14
N ASN A 157 18.57 33.65 -20.88
CA ASN A 157 18.20 35.03 -20.53
C ASN A 157 19.26 36.04 -21.01
N ALA A 158 20.56 35.73 -20.87
CA ALA A 158 21.63 36.58 -21.36
C ALA A 158 21.62 36.70 -22.89
N GLU A 159 21.36 35.60 -23.61
CA GLU A 159 21.23 35.55 -25.07
C GLU A 159 20.00 36.33 -25.55
N GLN A 160 18.85 36.21 -24.88
CA GLN A 160 17.67 37.04 -25.16
C GLN A 160 17.94 38.53 -24.96
N ILE A 161 18.61 38.92 -23.87
CA ILE A 161 18.96 40.32 -23.59
C ILE A 161 19.97 40.84 -24.63
N ALA A 162 20.95 40.03 -25.03
CA ALA A 162 21.91 40.38 -26.08
C ALA A 162 21.23 40.56 -27.44
N GLN A 163 20.16 39.80 -27.73
CA GLN A 163 19.39 39.91 -28.96
C GLN A 163 18.37 41.07 -28.95
N GLN A 164 17.98 41.62 -27.80
CA GLN A 164 16.95 42.69 -27.73
C GLN A 164 17.51 44.05 -27.30
N GLY A 165 18.82 44.16 -27.05
CA GLY A 165 19.46 45.36 -26.50
C GLY A 165 20.37 46.14 -27.46
N ARG A 166 20.90 47.26 -26.95
CA ARG A 166 21.85 48.19 -27.59
C ARG A 166 23.16 47.54 -28.11
N PHE A 167 23.41 46.28 -27.76
CA PHE A 167 24.61 45.50 -28.12
C PHE A 167 24.36 44.42 -29.19
N GLN A 168 23.24 44.49 -29.93
CA GLN A 168 23.04 43.60 -31.06
C GLN A 168 24.26 43.63 -32.02
N PRO A 169 24.76 42.47 -32.47
CA PRO A 169 25.83 42.43 -33.45
C PRO A 169 25.34 43.08 -34.75
N ARG A 170 26.03 44.14 -35.19
CA ARG A 170 25.73 44.83 -36.45
C ARG A 170 25.78 43.84 -37.60
N SER A 171 24.70 43.72 -38.37
CA SER A 171 24.67 42.96 -39.62
C SER A 171 25.86 43.36 -40.48
N GLY A 172 26.68 42.38 -40.87
CA GLY A 172 27.80 42.61 -41.77
C GLY A 172 27.35 43.20 -43.11
N PRO A 173 28.23 43.95 -43.80
CA PRO A 173 27.89 44.61 -45.05
C PRO A 173 27.48 43.57 -46.11
N ARG A 174 26.34 43.81 -46.78
CA ARG A 174 25.89 42.95 -47.88
C ARG A 174 26.83 43.15 -49.06
N LEU A 175 27.57 42.11 -49.43
CA LEU A 175 28.34 42.10 -50.67
C LEU A 175 27.35 42.10 -51.83
N ALA A 176 27.28 43.23 -52.54
CA ALA A 176 26.58 43.32 -53.80
C ALA A 176 27.35 42.52 -54.84
N VAL A 177 26.87 41.34 -55.19
CA VAL A 177 27.34 40.62 -56.38
C VAL A 177 26.79 41.38 -57.58
N ILE A 178 27.65 42.15 -58.24
CA ILE A 178 27.31 42.84 -59.49
C ILE A 178 27.59 41.86 -60.64
N LYS A 179 26.47 41.34 -61.17
CA LYS A 179 26.22 40.61 -62.43
C LYS A 179 27.05 39.38 -62.76
#